data_AF-A0A915UR00-F1
#
_entry.id   AF-A0A915UR00-F1
#
_cell.length_a   1.000
_cell.length_b   1.000
_cell.length_c   1.000
_cell.angle_alpha   90.00
_cell.angle_beta   90.00
_cell.angle_gamma   90.00
#
_symmetry.space_group_name_H-M   'P 1'
#
loop_
_entity.id
_entity.type
_entity.pdbx_description
1 polymer ?
#
loop_
_entity_poly.entity_id
_entity_poly.type
_entity_poly.pdbx_seq_one_letter_code
_entity_poly.pdbx_strand_id
1 'polypeptide(L)'
;MEVQGVEIEATIPCAEGKTHPVRLRFTGWGEYEVVQNPCAEVLGEALARMATCSHALQDKSWWASTASRKQVVESLRQSGALAVPILIQALGDGDSGVRVAACRALGQIGDSQAVPALIERLGDEEQSVRAAACGALGQIGDSQAVPALIGATRDSSSEVVNAAREALQQILAKNTQG
;
A
#
# COMPACT_ATOMS: atom_id res chain seq x y z
N MET A 1 15.87 -17.12 5.91
CA MET A 1 16.14 -15.83 5.27
C MET A 1 15.47 -14.79 6.13
N GLU A 2 16.25 -13.99 6.86
CA GLU A 2 15.71 -12.79 7.50
C GLU A 2 15.15 -11.90 6.40
N VAL A 3 13.86 -11.58 6.47
CA VAL A 3 13.27 -10.63 5.52
C VAL A 3 13.89 -9.28 5.87
N GLN A 4 14.82 -8.83 5.03
CA GLN A 4 15.41 -7.50 5.15
C GLN A 4 14.25 -6.51 4.96
N GLY A 5 13.80 -5.87 6.05
CA GLY A 5 12.64 -4.99 6.03
C GLY A 5 12.84 -3.78 5.11
N VAL A 6 11.74 -3.15 4.70
CA VAL A 6 11.76 -2.00 3.80
C VAL A 6 11.87 -0.72 4.60
N GLU A 7 12.95 0.03 4.39
CA GLU A 7 13.13 1.34 5.01
C GLU A 7 12.38 2.42 4.23
N ILE A 8 11.54 3.17 4.94
CA ILE A 8 10.84 4.33 4.41
C ILE A 8 11.02 5.53 5.34
N GLU A 9 10.83 6.72 4.78
CA GLU A 9 10.63 7.93 5.58
C GLU A 9 9.13 8.14 5.79
N ALA A 10 8.69 8.13 7.05
CA ALA A 10 7.31 8.39 7.43
C ALA A 10 7.21 9.71 8.20
N THR A 11 6.14 10.46 7.95
CA THR A 11 5.89 11.74 8.63
C THR A 11 5.02 11.48 9.86
N ILE A 12 5.63 11.59 11.04
CA ILE A 12 4.98 11.26 12.30
C ILE A 12 4.44 12.54 12.95
N PRO A 13 3.18 12.57 13.40
CA PRO A 13 2.63 13.71 14.11
C PRO A 13 3.38 13.95 15.43
N CYS A 14 3.59 15.23 15.74
CA CYS A 14 4.22 15.70 16.96
C CYS A 14 3.33 16.76 17.64
N ALA A 15 3.81 17.32 18.76
CA ALA A 15 3.13 18.39 19.46
C ALA A 15 2.90 19.62 18.55
N GLU A 16 1.87 20.41 18.89
CA GLU A 16 1.55 21.69 18.22
C GLU A 16 1.17 21.57 16.74
N GLY A 17 0.69 20.40 16.30
CA GLY A 17 0.28 20.17 14.90
C GLY A 17 1.45 20.06 13.92
N LYS A 18 2.68 19.96 14.44
CA LYS A 18 3.88 19.73 13.63
C LYS A 18 3.99 18.25 13.27
N THR A 19 4.76 17.96 12.24
CA THR A 19 5.14 16.60 11.87
C THR A 19 6.63 16.53 11.63
N HIS A 20 7.23 15.37 11.84
CA HIS A 20 8.66 15.16 11.62
C HIS A 20 8.91 13.90 10.78
N PRO A 21 9.93 13.91 9.90
CA PRO A 21 10.35 12.71 9.20
C PRO A 21 11.02 11.75 10.17
N VAL A 22 10.58 10.49 10.15
CA VAL A 22 11.14 9.40 10.93
C VAL A 22 11.45 8.27 9.97
N ARG A 23 12.66 7.72 10.02
CA ARG A 23 13.02 6.55 9.23
C ARG A 23 12.54 5.30 9.95
N LEU A 24 11.66 4.54 9.30
CA LEU A 24 11.09 3.31 9.81
C LEU A 24 11.48 2.16 8.89
N ARG A 25 11.77 1.00 9.46
CA ARG A 25 11.95 -0.25 8.72
C ARG A 25 10.72 -1.12 8.92
N PHE A 26 9.95 -1.34 7.86
CA PHE A 26 8.77 -2.19 7.90
C PHE A 26 9.15 -3.65 7.60
N THR A 27 8.72 -4.57 8.46
CA THR A 27 8.83 -6.02 8.25
C THR A 27 7.49 -6.65 7.85
N GLY A 28 6.40 -5.91 8.04
CA GLY A 28 5.03 -6.29 7.73
C GLY A 28 4.07 -5.10 7.85
N TRP A 29 2.80 -5.28 7.50
CA TRP A 29 1.80 -4.22 7.56
C TRP A 29 1.46 -3.87 9.02
N GLY A 30 1.93 -2.70 9.49
CA GLY A 30 1.83 -2.28 10.89
C GLY A 30 2.92 -2.85 11.82
N GLU A 31 3.90 -3.53 11.23
CA GLU A 31 5.08 -4.08 11.91
C GLU A 31 6.32 -3.32 11.43
N TYR A 32 6.90 -2.51 12.31
CA TYR A 32 8.04 -1.68 11.97
C TYR A 32 8.99 -1.48 13.15
N GLU A 33 10.23 -1.16 12.82
CA GLU A 33 11.27 -0.72 13.74
C GLU A 33 11.61 0.76 13.47
N VAL A 34 11.89 1.52 14.54
CA VAL A 34 12.38 2.90 14.40
C VAL A 34 13.88 2.85 14.12
N VAL A 35 14.28 3.19 12.90
CA VAL A 35 15.69 3.24 12.49
C VAL A 35 16.31 4.57 12.90
N GLN A 36 15.59 5.66 12.63
CA GLN A 36 16.05 7.01 12.95
C GLN A 36 14.87 7.88 13.37
N ASN A 37 14.98 8.49 14.55
CA ASN A 37 14.03 9.48 15.05
C ASN A 37 14.79 10.78 15.40
N PRO A 38 14.73 11.81 14.53
CA PRO A 38 15.45 13.07 14.75
C PRO A 38 15.14 13.75 16.09
N CYS A 39 13.93 13.56 16.64
CA CYS A 39 13.60 14.10 17.97
C CYS A 39 14.41 13.45 19.09
N ALA A 40 14.87 12.21 18.91
CA ALA A 40 15.74 11.54 19.88
C ALA A 40 17.19 12.03 19.82
N GLU A 41 17.66 12.37 18.61
CA GLU A 41 19.02 12.86 18.39
C GLU A 41 19.21 14.31 18.90
N VAL A 42 18.20 15.17 18.71
CA VAL A 42 18.29 16.59 19.08
C VAL A 42 18.07 16.82 20.58
N LEU A 43 17.18 16.06 21.22
CA LEU A 43 16.79 16.28 22.63
C LEU A 43 17.55 15.37 23.62
N GLY A 44 18.22 14.31 23.14
CA GLY A 44 18.81 13.26 23.97
C GLY A 44 17.77 12.27 24.52
N GLU A 45 18.18 11.02 24.83
CA GLU A 45 17.26 9.91 25.14
C GLU A 45 16.22 10.21 26.23
N ALA A 46 16.59 10.97 27.26
CA ALA A 46 15.69 11.28 28.37
C ALA A 46 14.53 12.19 27.96
N LEU A 47 14.80 13.23 27.16
CA LEU A 47 13.78 14.17 26.69
C LEU A 47 13.04 13.65 25.44
N ALA A 48 13.70 12.80 24.65
CA ALA A 48 13.09 12.10 23.52
C ALA A 48 11.86 11.27 23.92
N ARG A 49 11.88 10.65 25.10
CA ARG A 49 10.76 9.87 25.66
C ARG A 49 9.55 10.74 26.00
N MET A 50 9.75 12.05 26.17
CA MET A 50 8.68 13.02 26.43
C MET A 50 8.11 13.61 25.12
N ALA A 51 8.77 13.38 23.98
CA ALA A 51 8.28 13.85 22.69
C ALA A 51 7.07 13.03 22.22
N THR A 52 6.03 13.72 21.78
CA THR A 52 4.78 13.11 21.33
C THR A 52 4.99 12.11 20.18
N CYS A 53 5.93 12.38 19.28
CA CYS A 53 6.25 11.47 18.18
C CYS A 53 6.85 10.13 18.68
N SER A 54 7.72 10.17 19.70
CA SER A 54 8.30 8.97 20.29
C SER A 54 7.24 8.14 21.01
N HIS A 55 6.34 8.79 21.75
CA HIS A 55 5.23 8.10 22.40
C HIS A 55 4.31 7.47 21.37
N ALA A 56 3.95 8.22 20.32
CA ALA A 56 3.07 7.76 19.26
C ALA A 56 3.64 6.52 18.54
N LEU A 57 4.95 6.50 18.29
CA LEU A 57 5.64 5.34 17.73
C LEU A 57 5.65 4.14 18.67
N GLN A 58 5.79 4.35 19.98
CA GLN A 58 5.84 3.28 20.98
C GLN A 58 4.46 2.66 21.25
N ASP A 59 3.43 3.48 21.40
CA ASP A 59 2.05 3.03 21.66
C ASP A 59 1.27 2.69 20.38
N LYS A 60 1.91 2.85 19.22
CA LYS A 60 1.35 2.67 17.87
C LYS A 60 0.11 3.53 17.58
N SER A 61 -0.15 4.60 18.36
CA SER A 61 -1.30 5.48 18.16
C SER A 61 -1.27 6.20 16.81
N TRP A 62 -0.08 6.52 16.29
CA TRP A 62 0.04 7.09 14.93
C TRP A 62 -0.48 6.13 13.85
N TRP A 63 -0.26 4.83 14.00
CA TRP A 63 -0.66 3.81 13.04
C TRP A 63 -2.19 3.60 12.99
N ALA A 64 -2.90 3.95 14.06
CA ALA A 64 -4.36 3.90 14.11
C ALA A 64 -5.00 4.86 13.08
N SER A 65 -4.30 5.92 12.68
CA SER A 65 -4.77 6.86 11.67
C SER A 65 -4.74 6.26 10.26
N THR A 66 -5.90 6.26 9.60
CA THR A 66 -6.01 5.94 8.17
C THR A 66 -5.07 6.82 7.32
N ALA A 67 -4.89 8.09 7.69
CA ALA A 67 -4.01 8.99 6.94
C ALA A 67 -2.55 8.53 6.98
N SER A 68 -2.07 8.08 8.15
CA SER A 68 -0.73 7.54 8.32
C SER A 68 -0.53 6.25 7.54
N ARG A 69 -1.53 5.35 7.54
CA ARG A 69 -1.48 4.12 6.73
C ARG A 69 -1.43 4.43 5.23
N LYS A 70 -2.24 5.36 4.73
CA LYS A 70 -2.18 5.81 3.31
C LYS A 70 -0.83 6.42 2.95
N GLN A 71 -0.24 7.22 3.84
CA GLN A 71 1.10 7.75 3.63
C GLN A 71 2.15 6.64 3.52
N VAL A 72 2.05 5.62 4.38
CA VAL A 72 2.99 4.49 4.36
C VAL A 72 2.86 3.70 3.07
N VAL A 73 1.64 3.46 2.56
CA VAL A 73 1.45 2.84 1.23
C VAL A 73 2.20 3.62 0.15
N GLU A 74 2.08 4.94 0.14
CA GLU A 74 2.72 5.79 -0.86
C GLU A 74 4.25 5.75 -0.75
N SER A 75 4.79 5.69 0.46
CA SER A 75 6.24 5.62 0.70
C SER A 75 6.80 4.23 0.33
N LEU A 76 6.06 3.17 0.65
CA LEU A 76 6.38 1.79 0.27
C LEU A 76 6.38 1.62 -1.25
N ARG A 77 5.42 2.24 -1.95
CA ARG A 77 5.36 2.24 -3.41
C ARG A 77 6.67 2.72 -4.06
N GLN A 78 7.26 3.77 -3.50
CA GLN A 78 8.53 4.35 -3.97
C GLN A 78 9.73 3.40 -3.75
N SER A 79 9.59 2.43 -2.85
CA SER A 79 10.60 1.39 -2.59
C SER A 79 10.55 0.23 -3.60
N GLY A 80 9.54 0.20 -4.49
CA GLY A 80 9.45 -0.75 -5.59
C GLY A 80 9.16 -2.19 -5.16
N ALA A 81 9.75 -3.15 -5.88
CA ALA A 81 9.47 -4.59 -5.74
C ALA A 81 9.68 -5.14 -4.32
N LEU A 82 10.65 -4.60 -3.56
CA LEU A 82 10.91 -5.03 -2.18
C LEU A 82 9.71 -4.79 -1.25
N ALA A 83 8.85 -3.81 -1.56
CA ALA A 83 7.67 -3.49 -0.77
C ALA A 83 6.42 -4.30 -1.12
N VAL A 84 6.46 -5.08 -2.22
CA VAL A 84 5.30 -5.85 -2.71
C VAL A 84 4.72 -6.78 -1.62
N PRO A 85 5.50 -7.54 -0.84
CA PRO A 85 4.94 -8.38 0.22
C PRO A 85 4.14 -7.60 1.28
N ILE A 86 4.63 -6.42 1.68
CA ILE A 86 3.98 -5.57 2.68
C ILE A 86 2.72 -4.91 2.09
N LEU A 87 2.79 -4.46 0.84
CA LEU A 87 1.64 -3.89 0.13
C LEU A 87 0.54 -4.92 -0.14
N ILE A 88 0.89 -6.20 -0.37
CA ILE A 88 -0.08 -7.30 -0.42
C ILE A 88 -0.83 -7.44 0.90
N GLN A 89 -0.13 -7.37 2.04
CA GLN A 89 -0.79 -7.39 3.35
C GLN A 89 -1.73 -6.19 3.55
N ALA A 90 -1.36 -5.01 3.05
CA ALA A 90 -2.18 -3.79 3.09
C ALA A 90 -3.51 -3.91 2.32
N LEU A 91 -3.64 -4.85 1.38
CA LEU A 91 -4.91 -5.16 0.71
C LEU A 91 -5.97 -5.71 1.68
N GLY A 92 -5.56 -6.19 2.86
CA GLY A 92 -6.44 -6.64 3.94
C GLY A 92 -6.80 -5.56 4.96
N ASP A 93 -6.42 -4.30 4.75
CA ASP A 93 -6.72 -3.23 5.72
C ASP A 93 -8.23 -3.03 5.91
N GLY A 94 -8.63 -2.71 7.14
CA GLY A 94 -10.03 -2.44 7.48
C GLY A 94 -10.59 -1.20 6.80
N ASP A 95 -9.75 -0.24 6.42
CA ASP A 95 -10.16 0.96 5.68
C ASP A 95 -10.09 0.72 4.16
N SER A 96 -11.22 0.87 3.47
CA SER A 96 -11.29 0.67 2.02
C SER A 96 -10.42 1.65 1.23
N GLY A 97 -10.21 2.86 1.74
CA GLY A 97 -9.31 3.83 1.13
C GLY A 97 -7.85 3.40 1.19
N VAL A 98 -7.43 2.69 2.24
CA VAL A 98 -6.09 2.07 2.31
C VAL A 98 -6.00 0.92 1.30
N ARG A 99 -7.03 0.07 1.21
CA ARG A 99 -7.07 -1.02 0.22
C ARG A 99 -6.96 -0.49 -1.22
N VAL A 100 -7.68 0.59 -1.55
CA VAL A 100 -7.57 1.29 -2.85
C VAL A 100 -6.15 1.79 -3.10
N ALA A 101 -5.53 2.42 -2.10
CA ALA A 101 -4.16 2.92 -2.21
C ALA A 101 -3.18 1.76 -2.47
N ALA A 102 -3.34 0.65 -1.77
CA ALA A 102 -2.50 -0.54 -1.93
C ALA A 102 -2.66 -1.16 -3.34
N CYS A 103 -3.89 -1.31 -3.85
CA CYS A 103 -4.12 -1.75 -5.23
C CYS A 103 -3.35 -0.86 -6.24
N ARG A 104 -3.51 0.47 -6.13
CA ARG A 104 -2.84 1.42 -7.01
C ARG A 104 -1.33 1.36 -6.90
N ALA A 105 -0.80 1.23 -5.69
CA ALA A 105 0.65 1.10 -5.47
C ALA A 105 1.20 -0.16 -6.14
N LEU A 106 0.56 -1.31 -5.95
CA LEU A 106 0.96 -2.57 -6.57
C LEU A 106 0.89 -2.52 -8.11
N GLY A 107 -0.16 -1.93 -8.66
CA GLY A 107 -0.30 -1.71 -10.10
C GLY A 107 0.83 -0.86 -10.69
N GLN A 108 1.22 0.21 -9.98
CA GLN A 108 2.31 1.09 -10.41
C GLN A 108 3.69 0.45 -10.25
N ILE A 109 3.89 -0.41 -9.25
CA ILE A 109 5.13 -1.20 -9.13
C ILE A 109 5.22 -2.20 -10.29
N GLY A 110 4.10 -2.80 -10.69
CA GLY A 110 4.03 -3.68 -11.86
C GLY A 110 4.56 -5.09 -11.63
N ASP A 111 4.75 -5.51 -10.37
CA ASP A 111 5.27 -6.84 -10.03
C ASP A 111 4.15 -7.89 -10.08
N SER A 112 4.37 -8.96 -10.86
CA SER A 112 3.39 -10.04 -11.05
C SER A 112 3.13 -10.86 -9.78
N GLN A 113 4.01 -10.81 -8.77
CA GLN A 113 3.77 -11.43 -7.47
C GLN A 113 2.48 -10.92 -6.81
N ALA A 114 2.04 -9.71 -7.13
CA ALA A 114 0.81 -9.12 -6.60
C ALA A 114 -0.48 -9.65 -7.25
N VAL A 115 -0.39 -10.31 -8.41
CA VAL A 115 -1.55 -10.67 -9.24
C VAL A 115 -2.56 -11.56 -8.49
N PRO A 116 -2.16 -12.64 -7.79
CA PRO A 116 -3.13 -13.47 -7.05
C PRO A 116 -3.92 -12.68 -6.01
N ALA A 117 -3.25 -11.83 -5.23
CA ALA A 117 -3.89 -11.03 -4.19
C ALA A 117 -4.81 -9.93 -4.77
N LEU A 118 -4.42 -9.34 -5.90
CA LEU A 118 -5.27 -8.38 -6.62
C LEU A 118 -6.50 -9.05 -7.24
N ILE A 119 -6.40 -10.29 -7.72
CA ILE A 119 -7.56 -11.07 -8.18
C ILE A 119 -8.57 -11.27 -7.05
N GLU A 120 -8.13 -11.56 -5.83
CA GLU A 120 -9.02 -11.68 -4.67
C GLU A 120 -9.78 -10.37 -4.37
N ARG A 121 -9.14 -9.21 -4.59
CA ARG A 121 -9.77 -7.89 -4.41
C ARG A 121 -10.83 -7.55 -5.46
N LEU A 122 -10.96 -8.33 -6.54
CA LEU A 122 -12.10 -8.22 -7.46
C LEU A 122 -13.42 -8.67 -6.81
N GLY A 123 -13.37 -9.34 -5.66
CA GLY A 123 -14.54 -9.69 -4.84
C GLY A 123 -14.74 -8.78 -3.62
N ASP A 124 -14.03 -7.66 -3.52
CA ASP A 124 -14.15 -6.76 -2.36
C ASP A 124 -15.56 -6.16 -2.24
N GLU A 125 -16.02 -5.93 -1.01
CA GLU A 125 -17.33 -5.35 -0.73
C GLU A 125 -17.47 -3.94 -1.35
N GLU A 126 -16.37 -3.18 -1.35
CA GLU A 126 -16.34 -1.80 -1.84
C GLU A 126 -16.04 -1.75 -3.34
N GLN A 127 -16.96 -1.16 -4.10
CA GLN A 127 -16.82 -1.05 -5.57
C GLN A 127 -15.54 -0.29 -5.98
N SER A 128 -15.11 0.67 -5.17
CA SER A 128 -13.89 1.46 -5.42
C SER A 128 -12.63 0.59 -5.31
N VAL A 129 -12.62 -0.38 -4.40
CA VAL A 129 -11.52 -1.35 -4.26
C VAL A 129 -11.51 -2.32 -5.44
N ARG A 130 -12.69 -2.82 -5.84
CA ARG A 130 -12.82 -3.69 -7.02
C ARG A 130 -12.34 -2.99 -8.30
N ALA A 131 -12.73 -1.75 -8.52
CA ALA A 131 -12.28 -0.95 -9.67
C ALA A 131 -10.76 -0.68 -9.63
N ALA A 132 -10.21 -0.37 -8.45
CA ALA A 132 -8.77 -0.20 -8.28
C ALA A 132 -7.99 -1.48 -8.55
N ALA A 133 -8.52 -2.64 -8.15
CA ALA A 133 -7.93 -3.95 -8.44
C ALA A 133 -7.92 -4.25 -9.95
N CYS A 134 -9.02 -3.98 -10.67
CA CYS A 134 -9.05 -4.07 -12.13
C CYS A 134 -7.94 -3.23 -12.76
N GLY A 135 -7.85 -1.95 -12.39
CA GLY A 135 -6.84 -1.04 -12.91
C GLY A 135 -5.41 -1.51 -12.63
N ALA A 136 -5.14 -2.01 -11.42
CA ALA A 136 -3.83 -2.53 -11.05
C ALA A 136 -3.44 -3.77 -11.86
N LEU A 137 -4.38 -4.71 -12.08
CA LEU A 137 -4.15 -5.90 -12.90
C LEU A 137 -3.86 -5.53 -14.37
N GLY A 138 -4.57 -4.54 -14.92
CA GLY A 138 -4.30 -4.00 -16.26
C GLY A 138 -2.91 -3.37 -16.37
N GLN A 139 -2.51 -2.61 -15.35
CA GLN A 139 -1.19 -1.99 -15.27
C GLN A 139 -0.06 -3.00 -15.17
N ILE A 140 -0.22 -4.07 -14.38
CA ILE A 140 0.75 -5.17 -14.33
C ILE A 140 0.83 -5.86 -15.70
N GLY A 141 -0.31 -6.17 -16.30
CA GLY A 141 -0.35 -6.75 -17.65
C GLY A 141 -0.26 -8.27 -17.68
N ASP A 142 -0.36 -8.96 -16.52
CA ASP A 142 -0.24 -10.41 -16.45
C ASP A 142 -1.51 -11.11 -16.97
N SER A 143 -1.33 -12.01 -17.94
CA SER A 143 -2.40 -12.80 -18.55
C SER A 143 -3.16 -13.69 -17.56
N GLN A 144 -2.57 -14.04 -16.42
CA GLN A 144 -3.24 -14.80 -15.35
C GLN A 144 -4.50 -14.08 -14.83
N ALA A 145 -4.55 -12.74 -14.93
CA ALA A 145 -5.67 -11.93 -14.48
C ALA A 145 -6.89 -11.99 -15.42
N VAL A 146 -6.73 -12.43 -16.68
CA VAL A 146 -7.74 -12.33 -17.73
C VAL A 146 -9.07 -13.02 -17.36
N PRO A 147 -9.10 -14.28 -16.87
CA PRO A 147 -10.35 -14.94 -16.53
C PRO A 147 -11.12 -14.19 -15.43
N ALA A 148 -10.42 -13.66 -14.43
CA ALA A 148 -11.02 -12.93 -13.33
C ALA A 148 -11.57 -11.56 -13.79
N LEU A 149 -10.84 -10.86 -14.67
CA LEU A 149 -11.29 -9.60 -15.26
C LEU A 149 -12.53 -9.78 -16.17
N ILE A 150 -12.63 -10.90 -16.91
CA ILE A 150 -13.85 -11.25 -17.65
C ILE A 150 -15.04 -11.39 -16.70
N GLY A 151 -14.83 -12.01 -15.53
CA GLY A 151 -15.83 -12.04 -14.45
C GLY A 151 -16.28 -10.64 -14.02
N ALA A 152 -15.33 -9.75 -13.78
CA ALA A 152 -15.58 -8.37 -13.35
C ALA A 152 -16.34 -7.51 -14.38
N THR A 153 -16.35 -7.87 -15.67
CA THR A 153 -17.21 -7.19 -16.67
C THR A 153 -18.72 -7.39 -16.47
N ARG A 154 -19.10 -8.27 -15.53
CA ARG A 154 -20.49 -8.53 -15.13
C ARG A 154 -20.81 -7.97 -13.75
N ASP A 155 -19.93 -7.13 -13.19
CA ASP A 155 -20.16 -6.48 -11.91
C ASP A 155 -21.41 -5.57 -11.96
N SER A 156 -22.08 -5.39 -10.82
CA SER A 156 -23.22 -4.49 -10.69
C SER A 156 -22.85 -3.01 -10.87
N SER A 157 -21.59 -2.65 -10.61
CA SER A 157 -21.09 -1.28 -10.74
C SER A 157 -20.54 -1.02 -12.14
N SER A 158 -21.04 0.03 -12.79
CA SER A 158 -20.53 0.48 -14.08
C SER A 158 -19.07 0.91 -14.02
N GLU A 159 -18.60 1.42 -12.88
CA GLU A 159 -17.20 1.79 -12.66
C GLU A 159 -16.29 0.56 -12.74
N VAL A 160 -16.67 -0.53 -12.06
CA VAL A 160 -15.92 -1.79 -12.08
C VAL A 160 -15.95 -2.42 -13.47
N VAL A 161 -17.10 -2.41 -14.14
CA VAL A 161 -17.23 -2.93 -15.51
C VAL A 161 -16.32 -2.18 -16.49
N ASN A 162 -16.28 -0.85 -16.41
CA ASN A 162 -15.41 -0.04 -17.27
C ASN A 162 -13.93 -0.31 -16.96
N ALA A 163 -13.54 -0.32 -15.69
CA ALA A 163 -12.18 -0.62 -15.27
C ALA A 163 -11.72 -2.02 -15.73
N ALA A 164 -12.59 -3.03 -15.64
CA ALA A 164 -12.29 -4.39 -16.11
C ALA A 164 -12.07 -4.44 -17.64
N ARG A 165 -12.89 -3.73 -18.41
CA ARG A 165 -12.75 -3.65 -19.87
C ARG A 165 -11.45 -2.96 -20.27
N GLU A 166 -11.12 -1.85 -19.61
CA GLU A 166 -9.86 -1.14 -19.84
C GLU A 166 -8.64 -2.01 -19.49
N ALA A 167 -8.69 -2.72 -18.36
CA ALA A 167 -7.61 -3.61 -17.95
C ALA A 167 -7.38 -4.75 -18.95
N LEU A 168 -8.46 -5.36 -19.47
CA LEU A 168 -8.37 -6.38 -20.52
C LEU A 168 -7.74 -5.82 -21.80
N GLN A 169 -8.10 -4.60 -22.21
CA GLN A 169 -7.48 -3.94 -23.37
C GLN A 169 -5.99 -3.70 -23.16
N GLN A 170 -5.58 -3.26 -21.96
CA GLN A 170 -4.17 -3.03 -21.62
C GLN A 170 -3.35 -4.32 -21.68
N ILE A 171 -3.86 -5.42 -21.09
CA ILE A 171 -3.20 -6.73 -21.12
C ILE A 171 -3.03 -7.22 -22.56
N LEU A 172 -4.09 -7.14 -23.37
CA LEU A 172 -4.04 -7.57 -24.77
C LEU A 172 -3.05 -6.73 -25.60
N ALA A 173 -3.03 -5.41 -25.39
CA ALA A 173 -2.09 -4.53 -26.09
C ALA A 173 -0.64 -4.88 -25.75
N LYS A 174 -0.33 -5.16 -24.48
CA LYS A 174 1.02 -5.56 -24.05
C LYS A 174 1.46 -6.92 -24.62
N ASN A 175 0.55 -7.88 -24.69
CA ASN A 175 0.84 -9.21 -25.23
C ASN A 175 1.04 -9.23 -26.76
N THR A 176 0.54 -8.23 -27.48
CA THR A 176 0.77 -8.10 -28.93
C THR A 176 2.09 -7.43 -29.32
N GLN A 177 2.85 -6.91 -28.34
CA GLN A 177 4.09 -6.14 -28.56
C GLN A 177 5.36 -6.88 -28.14
N GLY A 178 5.25 -8.09 -27.57
CA GLY A 178 6.35 -8.98 -27.20
C GLY A 178 6.44 -10.19 -28.11
#